data_AF-A0A524FCI8-F1
#
_entry.id   AF-A0A524FCI8-F1
#
_cell.length_a   1.000
_cell.length_b   1.000
_cell.length_c   1.000
_cell.angle_alpha   90.00
_cell.angle_beta   90.00
_cell.angle_gamma   90.00
#
_symmetry.space_group_name_H-M   'P 1'
#
loop_
_entity.id
_entity.type
_entity.pdbx_description
1 polymer ?
#
loop_
_entity_poly.entity_id
_entity_poly.type
_entity_poly.pdbx_seq_one_letter_code
_entity_poly.pdbx_strand_id
1 'polypeptide(L)'
;MEVEESEGNSNFISLDNLLEILGNPTRRLILSKLAKVPHSTSELANELGISRQAVHSQLKILLSYNIIEEIIPEKPGGEYCIKSNLSIRIDINPHYYNIKYSSEEIKGDSDIIQLKDTDFSSDYQRIKSPNKKIRFLGERIKEIEDNVRILEIERSMLLQNKQCFLGELKNIMERQYKEKLLKSIKERRKKDKLIKESLNLGEEIFFTLFFNPEKYFKKTSVSLLDRLVDELFSSDMDIDLRARNRVSIEPLLKDLSKIMDFLHEEEDDWFFDL
;
A
#
# COMPACT_ATOMS: atom_id res chain seq x y z
N MET A 1 -7.18 11.50 -5.71
CA MET A 1 -7.17 11.84 -4.28
C MET A 1 -8.58 11.88 -3.72
N GLU A 2 -9.14 10.70 -3.51
CA GLU A 2 -9.87 10.26 -2.32
C GLU A 2 -9.48 8.79 -2.30
N VAL A 3 -8.72 8.42 -1.28
CA VAL A 3 -8.49 7.02 -0.93
C VAL A 3 -9.88 6.49 -0.60
N GLU A 4 -10.30 5.39 -1.20
CA GLU A 4 -11.59 4.79 -0.84
C GLU A 4 -11.58 4.46 0.65
N GLU A 5 -12.24 5.33 1.41
CA GLU A 5 -12.61 5.08 2.79
C GLU A 5 -13.67 3.98 2.75
N SER A 6 -13.23 2.73 2.92
CA SER A 6 -14.12 1.65 3.33
C SER A 6 -14.87 2.14 4.58
N GLU A 7 -16.19 2.30 4.46
CA GLU A 7 -17.06 2.83 5.51
C GLU A 7 -16.87 2.05 6.82
N GLY A 8 -16.19 2.70 7.77
CA GLY A 8 -15.77 2.09 9.03
C GLY A 8 -15.06 3.01 10.02
N ASN A 9 -15.41 4.30 10.07
CA ASN A 9 -15.26 5.19 11.24
C ASN A 9 -13.93 5.15 12.07
N SER A 10 -12.85 5.82 11.64
CA SER A 10 -11.91 6.58 12.51
C SER A 10 -10.70 7.15 11.74
N ASN A 11 -10.25 8.35 12.12
CA ASN A 11 -9.08 9.10 11.60
C ASN A 11 -7.93 8.23 11.04
N PHE A 12 -7.84 8.10 9.72
CA PHE A 12 -6.72 7.42 9.07
C PHE A 12 -5.50 8.36 8.97
N ILE A 13 -4.35 7.95 9.51
CA ILE A 13 -3.08 8.64 9.26
C ILE A 13 -2.70 8.41 7.79
N SER A 14 -2.54 9.48 7.01
CA SER A 14 -2.09 9.37 5.61
C SER A 14 -0.69 8.75 5.52
N LEU A 15 -0.40 8.04 4.43
CA LEU A 15 0.93 7.45 4.17
C LEU A 15 2.09 8.45 4.33
N ASP A 16 1.96 9.65 3.77
CA ASP A 16 3.02 10.67 3.84
C ASP A 16 3.37 11.05 5.28
N ASN A 17 2.35 11.32 6.10
CA ASN A 17 2.51 11.60 7.52
C ASN A 17 3.16 10.41 8.25
N LEU A 18 2.73 9.17 7.96
CA LEU A 18 3.31 7.97 8.57
C LEU A 18 4.79 7.83 8.23
N LEU A 19 5.17 8.04 6.97
CA LEU A 19 6.56 8.02 6.51
C LEU A 19 7.39 9.14 7.12
N GLU A 20 6.83 10.35 7.24
CA GLU A 20 7.50 11.47 7.90
C GLU A 20 7.79 11.14 9.37
N ILE A 21 6.79 10.61 10.09
CA ILE A 21 6.91 10.21 11.49
C ILE A 21 7.98 9.13 11.63
N LEU A 22 7.87 8.04 10.87
CA LEU A 22 8.80 6.91 10.95
C LEU A 22 10.19 7.25 10.41
N GLY A 23 10.35 8.28 9.60
CA GLY A 23 11.64 8.75 9.07
C GLY A 23 12.62 9.19 10.16
N ASN A 24 12.12 9.66 11.30
CA ASN A 24 12.98 10.11 12.41
C ASN A 24 13.41 8.94 13.33
N PRO A 25 14.72 8.71 13.52
CA PRO A 25 15.22 7.60 14.33
C PRO A 25 14.85 7.71 15.81
N THR A 26 14.80 8.92 16.38
CA THR A 26 14.40 9.14 17.78
C THR A 26 12.93 8.75 18.00
N ARG A 27 12.04 9.07 17.06
CA ARG A 27 10.63 8.64 17.13
C ARG A 27 10.51 7.12 17.10
N ARG A 28 11.27 6.43 16.23
CA ARG A 28 11.29 4.96 16.19
C ARG A 28 11.77 4.36 17.52
N LEU A 29 12.80 4.94 18.12
CA LEU A 29 13.31 4.50 19.43
C LEU A 29 12.28 4.71 20.55
N ILE A 30 11.63 5.88 20.59
CA ILE A 30 10.55 6.16 21.54
C ILE A 30 9.42 5.13 21.39
N LEU A 31 8.91 4.92 20.17
CA LEU A 31 7.85 3.93 19.91
C LEU A 31 8.27 2.52 20.34
N SER A 32 9.54 2.12 20.12
CA SER A 32 10.04 0.81 20.56
C SER A 32 10.07 0.60 22.07
N LYS A 33 10.15 1.69 22.83
CA LYS A 33 10.08 1.69 24.30
C LYS A 33 8.63 1.65 24.75
N LEU A 34 7.81 2.56 24.22
CA LEU A 34 6.38 2.67 24.54
C LEU A 34 5.58 1.42 24.18
N ALA A 35 6.01 0.64 23.18
CA ALA A 35 5.39 -0.64 22.82
C ALA A 35 5.53 -1.71 23.91
N LYS A 36 6.47 -1.58 24.85
CA LYS A 36 6.74 -2.57 25.90
C LYS A 36 6.04 -2.22 27.19
N VAL A 37 6.21 -0.97 27.62
CA VAL A 37 5.61 -0.41 28.83
C VAL A 37 5.42 1.09 28.64
N PRO A 38 4.46 1.71 29.36
CA PRO A 38 4.38 3.15 29.40
C PRO A 38 5.64 3.79 29.99
N HIS A 39 6.00 4.97 29.51
CA HIS A 39 7.15 5.72 30.01
C HIS A 39 6.85 7.22 30.10
N SER A 40 7.40 7.87 31.12
CA SER A 40 7.45 9.32 31.23
C SER A 40 8.52 9.93 30.31
N THR A 41 8.44 11.24 30.07
CA THR A 41 9.46 11.99 29.31
C THR A 41 10.85 11.88 29.95
N SER A 42 10.94 11.85 31.28
CA SER A 42 12.24 11.80 31.99
C SER A 42 12.90 10.43 31.87
N GLU A 43 12.13 9.34 31.93
CA GLU A 43 12.64 7.99 31.74
C GLU A 43 13.15 7.79 30.31
N LEU A 44 12.35 8.20 29.31
CA LEU A 44 12.77 8.16 27.91
C LEU A 44 14.05 8.96 27.67
N ALA A 45 14.18 10.16 28.25
CA ALA A 45 15.38 10.97 28.13
C ALA A 45 16.63 10.28 28.70
N ASN A 46 16.49 9.66 29.89
CA ASN A 46 17.57 8.94 30.54
C ASN A 46 17.97 7.68 29.76
N GLU A 47 17.01 6.87 29.32
CA GLU A 47 17.27 5.62 28.60
C GLU A 47 17.83 5.84 27.19
N LEU A 48 17.39 6.90 26.50
CA LEU A 48 17.84 7.23 25.15
C LEU A 48 19.10 8.10 25.13
N GLY A 49 19.52 8.64 26.29
CA GLY A 49 20.70 9.51 26.40
C GLY A 49 20.54 10.84 25.65
N ILE A 50 19.31 11.36 25.55
CA ILE A 50 18.99 12.61 24.85
C ILE A 50 18.29 13.61 25.78
N SER A 51 18.28 14.89 25.42
CA SER A 51 17.69 15.92 26.27
C SER A 51 16.18 15.72 26.45
N ARG A 52 15.67 16.04 27.65
CA ARG A 52 14.22 16.01 27.93
C ARG A 52 13.41 16.86 26.94
N GLN A 53 13.95 18.00 26.51
CA GLN A 53 13.30 18.85 25.51
C GLN A 53 13.21 18.17 24.14
N ALA A 54 14.25 17.43 23.73
CA ALA A 54 14.24 16.69 22.47
C ALA A 54 13.18 15.56 22.51
N VAL A 55 13.09 14.81 23.61
CA VAL A 55 12.05 13.79 23.82
C VAL A 55 10.66 14.42 23.78
N HIS A 56 10.45 15.49 24.56
CA HIS A 56 9.17 16.19 24.64
C HIS A 56 8.67 16.66 23.26
N SER A 57 9.57 17.20 22.44
CA SER A 57 9.27 17.61 21.08
C SER A 57 8.78 16.43 20.22
N GLN A 58 9.44 15.27 20.33
CA GLN A 58 9.03 14.07 19.58
C GLN A 58 7.69 13.50 20.07
N LEU A 59 7.45 13.47 21.39
CA LEU A 59 6.19 13.01 21.97
C LEU A 59 5.02 13.88 21.50
N LYS A 60 5.19 15.20 21.44
CA LYS A 60 4.17 16.12 20.89
C LYS A 60 3.78 15.79 19.45
N ILE A 61 4.76 15.46 18.61
CA ILE A 61 4.50 15.06 17.22
C ILE A 61 3.69 13.76 17.21
N LEU A 62 4.11 12.74 17.97
CA LEU A 62 3.41 11.46 18.03
C LEU A 62 1.97 11.59 18.57
N LEU A 63 1.73 12.45 19.56
CA LEU A 63 0.40 12.78 20.08
C LEU A 63 -0.47 13.45 19.01
N SER A 64 0.09 14.40 18.26
CA SER A 64 -0.67 15.14 17.24
C SER A 64 -1.19 14.25 16.11
N TYR A 65 -0.52 13.11 15.87
CA TYR A 65 -0.94 12.08 14.92
C TYR A 65 -1.74 10.94 15.56
N ASN A 66 -2.14 11.06 16.84
CA ASN A 66 -2.90 10.05 17.58
C ASN A 66 -2.22 8.66 17.64
N ILE A 67 -0.89 8.62 17.51
CA ILE A 67 -0.11 7.37 17.58
C ILE A 67 0.07 6.91 19.03
N ILE A 68 0.20 7.89 19.91
CA ILE A 68 0.35 7.69 21.34
C ILE A 68 -0.69 8.52 22.09
N GLU A 69 -0.88 8.19 23.36
CA GLU A 69 -1.68 8.96 24.29
C GLU A 69 -0.97 9.11 25.65
N GLU A 70 -1.44 10.05 26.46
CA GLU A 70 -0.96 10.26 27.82
C GLU A 70 -1.87 9.52 28.82
N ILE A 71 -1.26 8.67 29.63
CA ILE A 71 -1.91 7.94 30.71
C ILE A 71 -2.10 8.89 31.89
N ILE A 72 -3.36 9.16 32.23
CA ILE A 72 -3.78 10.01 33.36
C ILE A 72 -3.16 11.41 33.25
N PRO A 73 -3.70 12.28 32.36
CA PRO A 73 -3.15 13.61 32.06
C PRO A 73 -3.16 14.59 33.25
N GLU A 74 -3.80 14.23 34.38
CA GLU A 74 -3.95 15.08 35.56
C GLU A 74 -2.73 15.05 36.51
N LYS A 75 -1.75 14.13 36.32
CA LYS A 75 -0.55 14.06 37.15
C LYS A 75 0.65 14.76 36.49
N PRO A 76 1.40 15.62 37.22
CA PRO A 76 2.63 16.20 36.69
C PRO A 76 3.66 15.09 36.41
N GLY A 77 4.02 14.95 35.13
CA GLY A 77 4.99 13.96 34.65
C GLY A 77 4.38 12.72 33.98
N GLY A 78 3.14 12.80 33.48
CA GLY A 78 2.38 11.72 32.84
C GLY A 78 3.18 10.77 31.95
N GLU A 79 2.72 9.51 31.93
CA GLU A 79 3.31 8.44 31.12
C GLU A 79 2.63 8.36 29.77
N TYR A 80 3.35 7.90 28.75
CA TYR A 80 2.81 7.77 27.40
C TYR A 80 2.67 6.29 27.02
N CYS A 81 1.67 5.92 26.23
CA CYS A 81 1.54 4.59 25.63
C CYS A 81 1.08 4.66 24.17
N ILE A 82 1.26 3.57 23.43
CA ILE A 82 0.75 3.45 22.04
C ILE A 82 -0.77 3.36 22.08
N LYS A 83 -1.43 4.13 21.21
CA LYS A 83 -2.89 4.17 21.05
C LYS A 83 -3.37 3.59 19.72
N SER A 84 -2.49 3.41 18.74
CA SER A 84 -2.83 2.94 17.40
C SER A 84 -2.01 1.73 16.97
N ASN A 85 -2.66 0.74 16.36
CA ASN A 85 -2.01 -0.29 15.58
C ASN A 85 -1.66 0.25 14.19
N LEU A 86 -0.39 0.23 13.84
CA LEU A 86 0.12 0.72 12.57
C LEU A 86 0.87 -0.40 11.84
N SER A 87 0.53 -0.62 10.58
CA SER A 87 1.23 -1.54 9.70
C SER A 87 1.59 -0.82 8.40
N ILE A 88 2.84 -0.97 7.96
CA ILE A 88 3.29 -0.47 6.67
C ILE A 88 4.20 -1.50 6.02
N ARG A 89 3.98 -1.74 4.73
CA ARG A 89 4.78 -2.62 3.89
C ARG A 89 5.06 -1.90 2.58
N ILE A 90 6.34 -1.84 2.23
CA ILE A 90 6.82 -1.20 1.01
C ILE A 90 7.67 -2.24 0.26
N ASP A 91 7.27 -2.55 -0.96
CA ASP A 91 8.03 -3.38 -1.87
C ASP A 91 8.56 -2.52 -3.01
N ILE A 92 9.88 -2.51 -3.20
CA ILE A 92 10.54 -1.75 -4.26
C ILE A 92 11.52 -2.68 -4.97
N ASN A 93 11.36 -2.81 -6.29
CA ASN A 93 12.37 -3.44 -7.12
C ASN A 93 12.42 -2.76 -8.52
N PRO A 94 13.32 -3.19 -9.42
CA PRO A 94 13.46 -2.55 -10.75
C PRO A 94 12.24 -2.65 -11.69
N HIS A 95 11.23 -3.45 -11.35
CA HIS A 95 10.10 -3.78 -12.22
C HIS A 95 8.72 -3.50 -11.60
N TYR A 96 8.62 -3.32 -10.29
CA TYR A 96 7.39 -2.95 -9.62
C TYR A 96 7.65 -2.17 -8.33
N TYR A 97 6.65 -1.40 -7.95
CA TYR A 97 6.55 -0.66 -6.70
C TYR A 97 5.16 -0.94 -6.11
N ASN A 98 5.11 -1.25 -4.82
CA ASN A 98 3.85 -1.52 -4.13
C ASN A 98 3.94 -1.05 -2.68
N ILE A 99 2.89 -0.39 -2.19
CA ILE A 99 2.76 -0.01 -0.78
C ILE A 99 1.41 -0.49 -0.26
N LYS A 100 1.43 -1.10 0.92
CA LYS A 100 0.23 -1.39 1.71
C LYS A 100 0.42 -0.82 3.10
N TYR A 101 -0.56 -0.11 3.62
CA TYR A 101 -0.54 0.38 4.99
C TYR A 101 -1.92 0.31 5.61
N SER A 102 -1.97 0.16 6.93
CA SER A 102 -3.19 0.22 7.71
C SER A 102 -2.91 0.94 9.04
N SER A 103 -3.93 1.65 9.52
CA SER A 103 -3.89 2.38 10.78
C SER A 103 -5.23 2.18 11.48
N GLU A 104 -5.21 1.59 12.66
CA GLU A 104 -6.40 1.32 13.46
C GLU A 104 -6.18 1.86 14.87
N GLU A 105 -7.11 2.67 15.36
CA GLU A 105 -7.10 3.11 16.76
C GLU A 105 -7.52 1.95 17.67
N ILE A 106 -6.80 1.75 18.76
CA ILE A 106 -7.15 0.75 19.78
C ILE A 106 -8.23 1.38 20.67
N LYS A 107 -9.53 1.11 20.41
CA LYS A 107 -10.62 1.68 21.22
C LYS A 107 -10.87 0.79 22.45
N GLY A 108 -10.17 1.09 23.55
CA GLY A 108 -10.41 0.50 24.87
C GLY A 108 -10.30 -1.03 24.96
N ASP A 109 -10.71 -1.60 26.11
CA ASP A 109 -10.60 -3.04 26.44
C ASP A 109 -11.39 -3.98 25.48
N SER A 110 -12.25 -3.44 24.61
CA SER A 110 -13.09 -4.20 23.69
C SER A 110 -12.40 -4.61 22.39
N ASP A 111 -11.36 -3.88 21.96
CA ASP A 111 -10.66 -4.13 20.68
C ASP A 111 -9.35 -4.90 20.86
N ILE A 112 -8.89 -5.08 22.10
CA ILE A 112 -7.73 -5.90 22.42
C ILE A 112 -8.21 -7.35 22.46
N ILE A 113 -7.82 -8.18 21.48
CA ILE A 113 -8.04 -9.63 21.53
C ILE A 113 -7.50 -10.13 22.86
N GLN A 114 -8.40 -10.51 23.77
CA GLN A 114 -7.99 -10.96 25.08
C GLN A 114 -7.59 -12.43 24.97
N LEU A 115 -6.68 -12.88 25.82
CA LEU A 115 -6.24 -14.29 25.80
C LEU A 115 -7.40 -15.29 25.94
N LYS A 116 -8.53 -14.84 26.51
CA LYS A 116 -9.77 -15.60 26.66
C LYS A 116 -10.47 -15.92 25.33
N ASP A 117 -10.21 -15.13 24.29
CA ASP A 117 -10.79 -15.24 22.94
C ASP A 117 -9.93 -16.13 22.03
N THR A 118 -8.88 -16.73 22.58
CA THR A 118 -7.98 -17.65 21.87
C THR A 118 -8.26 -19.09 22.25
N ASP A 119 -7.98 -20.03 21.32
CA ASP A 119 -8.11 -21.48 21.55
C ASP A 119 -7.26 -22.00 22.71
N PHE A 120 -6.31 -21.20 23.20
CA PHE A 120 -5.38 -21.52 24.28
C PHE A 120 -5.87 -21.10 25.67
N SER A 121 -7.04 -20.45 25.77
CA SER A 121 -7.62 -19.93 27.02
C SER A 121 -7.72 -21.01 28.11
N SER A 122 -8.22 -22.20 27.76
CA SER A 122 -8.40 -23.31 28.70
C SER A 122 -7.07 -23.84 29.26
N ASP A 123 -6.03 -23.90 28.41
CA ASP A 123 -4.72 -24.41 28.82
C ASP A 123 -3.98 -23.38 29.67
N TYR A 124 -4.08 -22.09 29.32
CA TYR A 124 -3.50 -21.01 30.09
C TYR A 124 -4.10 -20.89 31.49
N GLN A 125 -5.43 -21.02 31.62
CA GLN A 125 -6.12 -20.93 32.92
C GLN A 125 -5.72 -22.06 33.88
N ARG A 126 -5.39 -23.26 33.35
CA ARG A 126 -4.96 -24.41 34.16
C ARG A 126 -3.56 -24.25 34.75
N ILE A 127 -2.73 -23.37 34.19
CA ILE A 127 -1.36 -23.13 34.67
C ILE A 127 -1.40 -22.24 35.91
N LYS A 128 -1.02 -22.77 37.08
CA LYS A 128 -1.04 -22.03 38.35
C LYS A 128 0.19 -21.16 38.60
N SER A 129 1.36 -21.57 38.09
CA SER A 129 2.65 -20.91 38.40
C SER A 129 2.95 -19.79 37.39
N PRO A 130 3.33 -18.58 37.86
CA PRO A 130 3.72 -17.47 36.99
C PRO A 130 4.85 -17.82 36.00
N ASN A 131 5.90 -18.52 36.46
CA ASN A 131 7.02 -18.92 35.60
C ASN A 131 6.58 -19.88 34.49
N LYS A 132 5.64 -20.79 34.80
CA LYS A 132 5.08 -21.70 33.78
C LYS A 132 4.19 -20.95 32.79
N LYS A 133 3.45 -19.92 33.23
CA LYS A 133 2.67 -19.05 32.34
C LYS A 133 3.56 -18.26 31.39
N ILE A 134 4.63 -17.65 31.90
CA ILE A 134 5.62 -16.93 31.08
C ILE A 134 6.20 -17.86 30.02
N ARG A 135 6.62 -19.08 30.41
CA ARG A 135 7.16 -20.05 29.47
C ARG A 135 6.15 -20.43 28.39
N PHE A 136 4.91 -20.71 28.78
CA PHE A 136 3.83 -21.03 27.84
C PHE A 136 3.58 -19.90 26.83
N LEU A 137 3.48 -18.65 27.31
CA LEU A 137 3.30 -17.49 26.43
C LEU A 137 4.51 -17.30 25.50
N GLY A 138 5.73 -17.47 26.02
CA GLY A 138 6.94 -17.40 25.20
C GLY A 138 7.01 -18.45 24.11
N GLU A 139 6.57 -19.68 24.39
CA GLU A 139 6.47 -20.76 23.39
C GLU A 139 5.45 -20.42 22.30
N ARG A 140 4.27 -19.91 22.68
CA ARG A 140 3.23 -19.47 21.71
C ARG A 140 3.68 -18.30 20.86
N ILE A 141 4.31 -17.28 21.46
CA ILE A 141 4.88 -16.14 20.71
C ILE A 141 5.93 -16.64 19.72
N LYS A 142 6.83 -17.53 20.15
CA LYS A 142 7.86 -18.09 19.27
C LYS A 142 7.26 -18.86 18.08
N GLU A 143 6.21 -19.64 18.32
CA GLU A 143 5.49 -20.37 17.28
C GLU A 143 4.89 -19.41 16.22
N ILE A 144 4.29 -18.30 16.67
CA ILE A 144 3.78 -17.26 15.78
C ILE A 144 4.93 -16.65 14.97
N GLU A 145 6.03 -16.27 15.60
CA GLU A 145 7.21 -15.69 14.95
C GLU A 145 7.84 -16.63 13.91
N ASP A 146 7.90 -17.93 14.21
CA ASP A 146 8.43 -18.93 13.29
C ASP A 146 7.49 -19.10 12.07
N ASN A 147 6.17 -19.10 12.27
CA ASN A 147 5.19 -19.14 11.18
C ASN A 147 5.25 -17.89 10.30
N VAL A 148 5.30 -16.69 10.90
CA VAL A 148 5.45 -15.43 10.17
C VAL A 148 6.73 -15.44 9.34
N ARG A 149 7.85 -15.94 9.90
CA ARG A 149 9.11 -16.06 9.15
C ARG A 149 8.99 -16.99 7.94
N ILE A 150 8.31 -18.12 8.06
CA ILE A 150 8.08 -19.04 6.94
C ILE A 150 7.26 -18.35 5.84
N LEU A 151 6.17 -17.67 6.21
CA LEU A 151 5.33 -16.93 5.26
C LEU A 151 6.09 -15.81 4.56
N GLU A 152 6.98 -15.09 5.26
CA GLU A 152 7.80 -14.04 4.65
C GLU A 152 8.85 -14.61 3.67
N ILE A 153 9.38 -15.82 3.93
CA ILE A 153 10.25 -16.53 2.98
C ILE A 153 9.47 -16.91 1.72
N GLU A 154 8.30 -17.53 1.88
CA GLU A 154 7.42 -17.90 0.76
C GLU A 154 7.01 -16.67 -0.06
N ARG A 155 6.61 -15.60 0.61
CA ARG A 155 6.32 -14.30 0.00
C ARG A 155 7.50 -13.78 -0.82
N SER A 156 8.70 -13.83 -0.26
CA SER A 156 9.92 -13.37 -0.95
C SER A 156 10.17 -14.15 -2.24
N MET A 157 9.94 -15.47 -2.23
CA MET A 157 10.06 -16.31 -3.44
C MET A 157 9.00 -15.94 -4.49
N LEU A 158 7.75 -15.72 -4.08
CA LEU A 158 6.68 -15.31 -4.98
C LEU A 158 6.97 -13.94 -5.62
N LEU A 159 7.48 -12.99 -4.84
CA LEU A 159 7.87 -11.67 -5.34
C LEU A 159 9.05 -11.73 -6.32
N GLN A 160 10.00 -12.64 -6.10
CA GLN A 160 11.08 -12.89 -7.04
C GLN A 160 10.56 -13.45 -8.37
N ASN A 161 9.63 -14.42 -8.32
CA ASN A 161 8.99 -14.95 -9.54
C ASN A 161 8.21 -13.85 -10.29
N LYS A 162 7.43 -13.04 -9.56
CA LYS A 162 6.75 -11.87 -10.12
C LYS A 162 7.74 -10.93 -10.81
N GLN A 163 8.87 -10.65 -10.18
CA GLN A 163 9.94 -9.82 -10.77
C GLN A 163 10.46 -10.41 -12.08
N CYS A 164 10.75 -11.71 -12.13
CA CYS A 164 11.21 -12.38 -13.34
C CYS A 164 10.18 -12.27 -14.48
N PHE A 165 8.90 -12.50 -14.18
CA PHE A 165 7.83 -12.40 -15.17
C PHE A 165 7.65 -10.97 -15.68
N LEU A 166 7.67 -9.97 -14.80
CA LEU A 166 7.60 -8.56 -15.20
C LEU A 166 8.83 -8.12 -16.01
N GLY A 167 10.01 -8.62 -15.67
CA GLY A 167 11.23 -8.37 -16.44
C GLY A 167 11.15 -8.92 -17.86
N GLU A 168 10.73 -10.18 -18.02
CA GLU A 168 10.52 -10.80 -19.33
C GLU A 168 9.41 -10.11 -20.12
N LEU A 169 8.28 -9.78 -19.47
CA LEU A 169 7.21 -9.03 -20.10
C LEU A 169 7.71 -7.68 -20.60
N LYS A 170 8.44 -6.92 -19.78
CA LYS A 170 9.05 -5.65 -20.18
C LYS A 170 10.00 -5.83 -21.36
N ASN A 171 10.83 -6.87 -21.37
CA ASN A 171 11.75 -7.16 -22.47
C ASN A 171 11.01 -7.46 -23.78
N ILE A 172 9.96 -8.29 -23.74
CA ILE A 172 9.09 -8.57 -24.90
C ILE A 172 8.47 -7.27 -25.38
N MET A 173 7.91 -6.50 -24.45
CA MET A 173 7.26 -5.23 -24.75
C MET A 173 8.21 -4.23 -25.42
N GLU A 174 9.43 -4.12 -24.91
CA GLU A 174 10.44 -3.25 -25.50
C GLU A 174 10.88 -3.74 -26.88
N ARG A 175 11.13 -5.04 -27.07
CA ARG A 175 11.58 -5.56 -28.38
C ARG A 175 10.51 -5.47 -29.46
N GLN A 176 9.26 -5.78 -29.12
CA GLN A 176 8.19 -5.88 -30.11
C GLN A 176 7.57 -4.53 -30.46
N TYR A 177 7.49 -3.61 -29.50
CA TYR A 177 6.65 -2.41 -29.65
C TYR A 177 7.41 -1.08 -29.57
N LYS A 178 8.59 -1.01 -28.94
CA LYS A 178 9.32 0.26 -28.76
C LYS A 178 9.71 0.91 -30.09
N GLU A 179 10.27 0.15 -31.02
CA GLU A 179 10.65 0.67 -32.34
C GLU A 179 9.43 1.04 -33.19
N LYS A 180 8.38 0.21 -33.16
CA LYS A 180 7.11 0.47 -33.85
C LYS A 180 6.43 1.73 -33.33
N LEU A 181 6.40 1.93 -32.01
CA LEU A 181 5.78 3.08 -31.37
C LEU A 181 6.55 4.37 -31.66
N LEU A 182 7.88 4.34 -31.57
CA LEU A 182 8.70 5.49 -31.91
C LEU A 182 8.52 5.89 -33.38
N LYS A 183 8.31 4.91 -34.26
CA LYS A 183 8.01 5.15 -35.67
C LYS A 183 6.61 5.73 -35.86
N SER A 184 5.58 5.18 -35.24
CA SER A 184 4.19 5.67 -35.35
C SER A 184 4.02 7.08 -34.78
N ILE A 185 4.63 7.40 -33.63
CA ILE A 185 4.63 8.74 -33.05
C ILE A 185 5.32 9.76 -33.98
N LYS A 186 6.46 9.38 -34.59
CA LYS A 186 7.17 10.24 -35.55
C LYS A 186 6.40 10.44 -36.86
N GLU A 187 5.68 9.42 -37.32
CA GLU A 187 4.84 9.47 -38.53
C GLU A 187 3.60 10.36 -38.33
N ARG A 188 2.93 10.27 -37.17
CA ARG A 188 1.78 11.13 -36.81
C ARG A 188 2.14 12.61 -36.75
N ARG A 189 3.34 12.95 -36.25
CA ARG A 189 3.83 14.34 -36.24
C ARG A 189 4.14 14.89 -37.64
N LYS A 190 4.23 14.04 -38.67
CA LYS A 190 4.66 14.42 -40.03
C LYS A 190 3.54 14.52 -41.06
N LYS A 191 2.37 13.90 -40.87
CA LYS A 191 1.29 13.93 -41.87
C LYS A 191 -0.09 13.88 -41.24
N ASP A 192 -0.89 14.90 -41.54
CA ASP A 192 -2.34 14.81 -41.54
C ASP A 192 -2.80 13.64 -42.44
N LYS A 193 -3.67 12.81 -41.87
CA LYS A 193 -4.71 11.99 -42.51
C LYS A 193 -4.45 10.60 -43.12
N LEU A 194 -3.26 10.04 -43.31
CA LEU A 194 -3.17 8.81 -44.14
C LEU A 194 -2.20 7.68 -43.73
N ILE A 195 -1.92 7.46 -42.44
CA ILE A 195 -1.18 6.23 -42.04
C ILE A 195 -1.92 5.53 -40.90
N LYS A 196 -2.73 4.54 -41.27
CA LYS A 196 -3.49 3.65 -40.37
C LYS A 196 -2.78 2.28 -40.18
N GLU A 197 -1.47 2.19 -40.44
CA GLU A 197 -0.79 0.89 -40.59
C GLU A 197 0.47 0.67 -39.73
N SER A 198 0.85 1.52 -38.77
CA SER A 198 2.10 1.34 -38.01
C SER A 198 2.02 0.86 -36.55
N LEU A 199 0.82 0.53 -36.04
CA LEU A 199 0.57 -0.37 -34.89
C LEU A 199 -0.92 -0.76 -34.94
N ASN A 200 -1.28 -2.00 -34.57
CA ASN A 200 -2.68 -2.26 -34.28
C ASN A 200 -3.03 -1.46 -33.02
N LEU A 201 -4.13 -0.71 -33.02
CA LEU A 201 -4.44 0.27 -31.98
C LEU A 201 -4.43 -0.31 -30.56
N GLY A 202 -4.80 -1.58 -30.43
CA GLY A 202 -4.70 -2.32 -29.18
C GLY A 202 -3.27 -2.43 -28.64
N GLU A 203 -2.27 -2.61 -29.50
CA GLU A 203 -0.86 -2.67 -29.11
C GLU A 203 -0.37 -1.31 -28.55
N GLU A 204 -0.87 -0.21 -29.11
CA GLU A 204 -0.54 1.15 -28.63
C GLU A 204 -1.21 1.46 -27.29
N ILE A 205 -2.46 1.04 -27.10
CA ILE A 205 -3.17 1.10 -25.81
C ILE A 205 -2.39 0.32 -24.76
N PHE A 206 -2.11 -0.95 -25.07
CA PHE A 206 -1.44 -1.85 -24.17
C PHE A 206 -0.07 -1.30 -23.77
N PHE A 207 0.72 -0.80 -24.73
CA PHE A 207 2.01 -0.18 -24.44
C PHE A 207 1.89 1.07 -23.58
N THR A 208 0.97 1.98 -23.91
CA THR A 208 0.87 3.26 -23.20
C THR A 208 0.40 3.07 -21.78
N LEU A 209 -0.54 2.15 -21.54
CA LEU A 209 -1.00 1.78 -20.21
C LEU A 209 0.11 1.07 -19.41
N PHE A 210 0.88 0.18 -20.04
CA PHE A 210 1.94 -0.56 -19.37
C PHE A 210 3.11 0.34 -18.94
N PHE A 211 3.56 1.27 -19.79
CA PHE A 211 4.74 2.10 -19.49
C PHE A 211 4.42 3.47 -18.89
N ASN A 212 3.25 4.04 -19.20
CA ASN A 212 2.85 5.38 -18.75
C ASN A 212 1.41 5.38 -18.23
N PRO A 213 1.07 4.53 -17.23
CA PRO A 213 -0.27 4.48 -16.68
C PRO A 213 -0.72 5.85 -16.11
N GLU A 214 0.24 6.65 -15.62
CA GLU A 214 -0.02 8.00 -15.08
C GLU A 214 -0.70 8.97 -16.04
N LYS A 215 -0.51 8.79 -17.35
CA LYS A 215 -1.19 9.61 -18.34
C LYS A 215 -2.71 9.47 -18.25
N TYR A 216 -3.20 8.33 -17.76
CA TYR A 216 -4.61 7.98 -17.70
C TYR A 216 -5.20 8.04 -16.28
N PHE A 217 -4.39 8.31 -15.25
CA PHE A 217 -4.81 8.44 -13.83
C PHE A 217 -5.67 9.69 -13.49
N LYS A 218 -6.37 10.31 -14.45
CA LYS A 218 -7.20 11.49 -14.15
C LYS A 218 -8.51 11.12 -13.43
N LYS A 219 -8.75 11.77 -12.28
CA LYS A 219 -10.05 11.91 -11.59
C LYS A 219 -11.01 12.76 -12.44
N THR A 220 -11.60 12.18 -13.47
CA THR A 220 -12.75 12.78 -14.17
C THR A 220 -13.82 11.70 -14.30
N SER A 221 -15.09 12.11 -14.21
CA SER A 221 -16.30 11.27 -14.27
C SER A 221 -16.53 10.54 -15.61
N VAL A 222 -15.46 10.29 -16.37
CA VAL A 222 -15.48 9.70 -17.70
C VAL A 222 -14.73 8.38 -17.65
N SER A 223 -15.37 7.33 -18.15
CA SER A 223 -14.81 5.97 -18.24
C SER A 223 -13.41 5.95 -18.85
N LEU A 224 -12.52 5.09 -18.33
CA LEU A 224 -11.19 4.89 -18.92
C LEU A 224 -11.31 4.42 -20.37
N LEU A 225 -12.30 3.57 -20.64
CA LEU A 225 -12.58 3.06 -21.98
C LEU A 225 -12.95 4.21 -22.93
N ASP A 226 -13.78 5.15 -22.46
CA ASP A 226 -14.14 6.35 -23.23
C ASP A 226 -12.96 7.26 -23.50
N ARG A 227 -12.08 7.47 -22.51
CA ARG A 227 -10.87 8.26 -22.69
C ARG A 227 -9.90 7.63 -23.67
N LEU A 228 -9.71 6.31 -23.60
CA LEU A 228 -8.90 5.58 -24.57
C LEU A 228 -9.52 5.70 -25.96
N VAL A 229 -10.83 5.56 -26.09
CA VAL A 229 -11.52 5.72 -27.39
C VAL A 229 -11.37 7.16 -27.92
N ASP A 230 -11.61 8.18 -27.12
CA ASP A 230 -11.55 9.58 -27.57
C ASP A 230 -10.12 10.08 -27.86
N GLU A 231 -9.08 9.60 -27.14
CA GLU A 231 -7.69 9.97 -27.46
C GLU A 231 -7.16 9.27 -28.72
N LEU A 232 -7.67 8.07 -29.00
CA LEU A 232 -7.13 7.20 -30.05
C LEU A 232 -7.92 7.27 -31.35
N PHE A 233 -9.16 7.75 -31.29
CA PHE A 233 -10.03 7.91 -32.43
C PHE A 233 -10.43 9.38 -32.59
N SER A 234 -10.49 9.85 -33.84
CA SER A 234 -10.95 11.22 -34.12
C SER A 234 -12.35 11.46 -33.54
N SER A 235 -12.59 12.64 -32.98
CA SER A 235 -13.88 13.04 -32.41
C SER A 235 -15.07 12.82 -33.37
N ASP A 236 -14.83 12.84 -34.68
CA ASP A 236 -15.81 12.66 -35.75
C ASP A 236 -16.15 11.19 -36.09
N MET A 237 -15.75 10.21 -35.26
CA MET A 237 -16.03 8.79 -35.51
C MET A 237 -17.48 8.40 -35.24
N ASP A 238 -18.07 7.66 -36.18
CA ASP A 238 -19.42 7.08 -36.10
C ASP A 238 -19.60 6.14 -34.89
N ILE A 239 -20.83 6.09 -34.37
CA ILE A 239 -21.23 5.37 -33.14
C ILE A 239 -20.95 3.87 -33.27
N ASP A 240 -21.24 3.27 -34.43
CA ASP A 240 -21.00 1.85 -34.69
C ASP A 240 -19.51 1.51 -34.69
N LEU A 241 -18.68 2.43 -35.17
CA LEU A 241 -17.23 2.25 -35.20
C LEU A 241 -16.65 2.39 -33.78
N ARG A 242 -17.16 3.31 -32.97
CA ARG A 242 -16.81 3.42 -31.54
C ARG A 242 -17.15 2.13 -30.77
N ALA A 243 -18.35 1.58 -30.98
CA ALA A 243 -18.78 0.35 -30.31
C ALA A 243 -17.90 -0.87 -30.66
N ARG A 244 -17.57 -1.05 -31.95
CA ARG A 244 -16.65 -2.13 -32.38
C ARG A 244 -15.26 -2.01 -31.75
N ASN A 245 -14.77 -0.78 -31.58
CA ASN A 245 -13.46 -0.57 -31.01
C ASN A 245 -13.43 -0.81 -29.50
N ARG A 246 -14.49 -0.49 -28.76
CA ARG A 246 -14.62 -0.85 -27.33
C ARG A 246 -14.45 -2.37 -27.13
N VAL A 247 -15.14 -3.18 -27.94
CA VAL A 247 -15.04 -4.66 -27.89
C VAL A 247 -13.62 -5.17 -28.15
N SER A 248 -12.81 -4.45 -28.92
CA SER A 248 -11.41 -4.82 -29.18
C SER A 248 -10.44 -4.46 -28.05
N ILE A 249 -10.82 -3.53 -27.16
CA ILE A 249 -9.95 -2.99 -26.11
C ILE A 249 -10.13 -3.75 -24.80
N GLU A 250 -11.37 -4.16 -24.51
CA GLU A 250 -11.73 -4.82 -23.26
C GLU A 250 -10.92 -6.10 -22.95
N PRO A 251 -10.62 -7.00 -23.91
CA PRO A 251 -9.75 -8.15 -23.63
C PRO A 251 -8.32 -7.75 -23.24
N LEU A 252 -7.81 -6.65 -23.80
CA LEU A 252 -6.47 -6.14 -23.49
C LEU A 252 -6.42 -5.54 -22.08
N LEU A 253 -7.48 -4.86 -21.67
CA LEU A 253 -7.62 -4.35 -20.30
C LEU A 253 -7.73 -5.51 -19.30
N LYS A 254 -8.46 -6.58 -19.64
CA LYS A 254 -8.55 -7.84 -18.86
C LYS A 254 -7.20 -8.55 -18.72
N ASP A 255 -6.34 -8.50 -19.73
CA ASP A 255 -5.00 -9.05 -19.62
C ASP A 255 -4.07 -8.11 -18.86
N LEU A 256 -4.22 -6.79 -19.03
CA LEU A 256 -3.49 -5.80 -18.26
C LEU A 256 -3.81 -5.82 -16.77
N SER A 257 -5.06 -6.05 -16.35
CA SER A 257 -5.41 -6.15 -14.92
C SER A 257 -4.80 -7.37 -14.24
N LYS A 258 -4.62 -8.47 -14.98
CA LYS A 258 -3.88 -9.65 -14.48
C LYS A 258 -2.39 -9.38 -14.32
N ILE A 259 -1.85 -8.42 -15.07
CA ILE A 259 -0.43 -8.06 -15.10
C ILE A 259 -0.12 -6.93 -14.11
N MET A 260 -1.04 -5.98 -13.99
CA MET A 260 -0.90 -4.73 -13.26
C MET A 260 -1.88 -4.73 -12.11
N ASP A 261 -1.37 -4.97 -10.89
CA ASP A 261 -2.14 -4.99 -9.64
C ASP A 261 -2.88 -3.69 -9.30
N PHE A 262 -2.72 -2.65 -10.12
CA PHE A 262 -3.34 -1.34 -9.95
C PHE A 262 -4.43 -1.05 -10.99
N LEU A 263 -4.79 -1.99 -11.86
CA LEU A 263 -5.89 -1.83 -12.83
C LEU A 263 -6.94 -2.91 -12.56
N HIS A 264 -8.19 -2.52 -12.30
CA HIS A 264 -9.28 -3.45 -12.06
C HIS A 264 -10.57 -3.02 -12.78
N GLU A 265 -11.51 -3.96 -12.90
CA GLU A 265 -12.82 -3.79 -13.54
C GLU A 265 -13.90 -3.73 -12.45
N GLU A 266 -14.72 -2.67 -12.44
CA GLU A 266 -15.83 -2.47 -11.51
C GLU A 266 -17.03 -1.87 -12.27
N GLU A 267 -18.24 -2.37 -12.03
CA GLU A 267 -19.49 -1.87 -12.67
C GLU A 267 -19.39 -1.63 -14.20
N ASP A 268 -18.75 -2.54 -14.94
CA ASP A 268 -18.50 -2.47 -16.39
C ASP A 268 -17.55 -1.32 -16.84
N ASP A 269 -16.76 -0.76 -15.93
CA ASP A 269 -15.72 0.24 -16.19
C ASP A 269 -14.36 -0.15 -15.57
N TRP A 270 -13.31 0.57 -15.97
CA TRP A 270 -11.93 0.26 -15.61
C TRP A 270 -11.33 1.36 -14.75
N PHE A 271 -10.83 0.95 -13.58
CA PHE A 271 -10.31 1.85 -12.56
C PHE A 271 -8.87 1.54 -12.24
N PHE A 272 -8.18 2.57 -11.75
CA PHE A 272 -6.83 2.43 -11.29
C PHE A 272 -6.76 2.60 -9.78
N ASP A 273 -6.17 1.63 -9.08
CA ASP A 273 -5.87 1.72 -7.66
C ASP A 273 -4.72 2.73 -7.46
N LEU A 274 -5.03 3.87 -6.84
CA LEU A 274 -4.06 4.87 -6.39
C LEU A 274 -3.97 4.90 -4.88
#